data_AF-A0A3M1MT88-F1
#
_entry.id   AF-A0A3M1MT88-F1
#
_cell.length_a   1.000
_cell.length_b   1.000
_cell.length_c   1.000
_cell.angle_alpha   90.00
_cell.angle_beta   90.00
_cell.angle_gamma   90.00
#
_symmetry.space_group_name_H-M   'P 1'
#
loop_
_entity.id
_entity.type
_entity.pdbx_description
1 polymer ?
#
loop_
_entity_poly.entity_id
_entity_poly.type
_entity_poly.pdbx_seq_one_letter_code
_entity_poly.pdbx_strand_id
1 'polypeptide(L)'
;MKAPGLAMGLSSLFFWVSCCPSQNKIDYFPGEDWSYAFPITVRGPHTANTKALAVSTFVDGEHRDGFLIWGDGRGEAFRPFTFHAPITVQEIYAKGDSTKWPDYVFSPDYRLLPLSELEAYVQAHRHLPGLPPAVKIEQEGLPLTQTHLALVRKVEELTLYVIALQKQVDSLRAQLQASSCK
;
A
#
# COMPACT_ATOMS: atom_id res chain seq x y z
N MET A 1 65.84 -9.08 -57.99
CA MET A 1 65.01 -9.76 -56.96
C MET A 1 64.14 -8.70 -56.26
N LYS A 2 62.83 -8.98 -56.15
CA LYS A 2 61.79 -8.32 -55.32
C LYS A 2 61.35 -6.87 -55.62
N ALA A 3 60.26 -6.81 -56.39
CA ALA A 3 58.96 -6.13 -56.18
C ALA A 3 58.85 -4.63 -55.80
N PRO A 4 58.00 -3.84 -56.51
CA PRO A 4 57.49 -2.55 -56.07
C PRO A 4 56.17 -2.70 -55.28
N GLY A 5 55.81 -1.72 -54.46
CA GLY A 5 54.54 -1.75 -53.72
C GLY A 5 54.23 -0.44 -53.00
N LEU A 6 53.67 0.51 -53.75
CA LEU A 6 52.95 1.68 -53.25
C LEU A 6 51.59 1.22 -52.70
N ALA A 7 51.24 1.55 -51.45
CA ALA A 7 49.87 1.45 -50.97
C ALA A 7 49.58 2.57 -49.97
N MET A 8 48.67 3.45 -50.37
CA MET A 8 48.09 4.56 -49.59
C MET A 8 47.39 4.01 -48.34
N GLY A 9 47.74 4.53 -47.17
CA GLY A 9 46.96 4.34 -45.95
C GLY A 9 45.93 5.45 -45.80
N LEU A 10 44.75 5.26 -46.37
CA LEU A 10 43.54 6.06 -46.11
C LEU A 10 42.41 5.10 -45.78
N SER A 11 42.12 4.93 -44.48
CA SER A 11 40.90 4.36 -43.89
C SER A 11 41.26 3.98 -42.45
N SER A 12 40.65 4.40 -41.36
CA SER A 12 39.37 5.07 -41.16
C SER A 12 39.46 5.68 -39.75
N LEU A 13 39.22 6.98 -39.61
CA LEU A 13 38.86 7.56 -38.32
C LEU A 13 37.42 7.12 -38.04
N PHE A 14 37.25 6.00 -37.35
CA PHE A 14 35.97 5.68 -36.73
C PHE A 14 35.84 6.52 -35.46
N PHE A 15 35.34 7.75 -35.65
CA PHE A 15 34.56 8.43 -34.63
C PHE A 15 33.27 7.63 -34.46
N TRP A 16 33.08 6.96 -33.32
CA TRP A 16 31.75 6.56 -32.89
C TRP A 16 31.25 7.55 -31.83
N VAL A 17 30.16 8.20 -32.19
CA VAL A 17 29.34 9.09 -31.38
C VAL A 17 28.76 8.30 -30.21
N SER A 18 28.95 8.81 -28.99
CA SER A 18 28.40 8.29 -27.72
C SER A 18 26.87 8.49 -27.68
N CYS A 19 26.06 7.46 -27.42
CA CYS A 19 24.59 7.66 -27.39
C CYS A 19 23.74 6.72 -26.51
N CYS A 20 24.29 6.08 -25.46
CA CYS A 20 23.44 5.46 -24.43
C CYS A 20 23.90 5.91 -23.03
N PRO A 21 22.96 6.26 -22.11
CA PRO A 21 23.32 6.28 -20.70
C PRO A 21 23.89 4.90 -20.36
N SER A 22 24.99 4.86 -19.62
CA SER A 22 25.61 3.63 -19.14
C SER A 22 24.60 2.85 -18.27
N GLN A 23 23.83 1.96 -18.88
CA GLN A 23 22.94 1.07 -18.15
C GLN A 23 23.78 -0.07 -17.59
N ASN A 24 23.86 -0.16 -16.26
CA ASN A 24 24.35 -1.36 -15.60
C ASN A 24 23.29 -2.44 -15.76
N LYS A 25 23.53 -3.39 -16.67
CA LYS A 25 22.63 -4.51 -16.96
C LYS A 25 23.26 -5.81 -16.45
N ILE A 26 22.47 -6.61 -15.74
CA ILE A 26 22.84 -7.98 -15.37
C ILE A 26 21.99 -8.90 -16.27
N ASP A 27 22.63 -9.52 -17.26
CA ASP A 27 22.00 -10.50 -18.13
C ASP A 27 22.25 -11.91 -17.58
N TYR A 28 21.19 -12.65 -17.29
CA TYR A 28 21.25 -14.03 -16.82
C TYR A 28 20.56 -14.97 -17.83
N PHE A 29 21.31 -15.96 -18.30
CA PHE A 29 20.81 -17.00 -19.21
C PHE A 29 20.82 -18.35 -18.48
N PRO A 30 19.66 -18.90 -18.10
CA PRO A 30 19.59 -20.22 -17.46
C PRO A 30 20.05 -21.29 -18.46
N GLY A 31 20.93 -22.20 -18.02
CA GLY A 31 21.46 -23.28 -18.85
C GLY A 31 20.64 -24.58 -18.82
N GLU A 32 19.67 -24.68 -17.93
CA GLU A 32 18.85 -25.86 -17.66
C GLU A 32 17.39 -25.46 -17.36
N ASP A 33 16.50 -26.44 -17.16
CA ASP A 33 15.08 -26.23 -16.83
C ASP A 33 14.86 -25.42 -15.53
N TRP A 34 15.85 -25.40 -14.63
CA TRP A 34 15.87 -24.55 -13.45
C TRP A 34 17.29 -24.11 -13.10
N SER A 35 17.48 -22.88 -12.65
CA SER A 35 18.76 -22.40 -12.13
C SER A 35 18.59 -21.10 -11.32
N TYR A 36 19.48 -20.85 -10.36
CA TYR A 36 19.44 -19.63 -9.54
C TYR A 36 20.03 -18.44 -10.31
N ALA A 37 19.21 -17.43 -10.60
CA ALA A 37 19.66 -16.23 -11.31
C ALA A 37 20.66 -15.39 -10.50
N PHE A 38 20.40 -15.19 -9.21
CA PHE A 38 21.25 -14.39 -8.34
C PHE A 38 21.06 -14.75 -6.85
N PRO A 39 21.80 -15.74 -6.31
CA PRO A 39 21.67 -16.12 -4.91
C PRO A 39 22.42 -15.12 -4.01
N ILE A 40 21.72 -14.52 -3.05
CA ILE A 40 22.33 -13.74 -1.97
C ILE A 40 22.30 -14.60 -0.70
N THR A 41 23.46 -15.02 -0.21
CA THR A 41 23.56 -15.82 1.02
C THR A 41 24.19 -15.00 2.15
N VAL A 42 23.41 -14.70 3.17
CA VAL A 42 23.89 -14.08 4.42
C VAL A 42 24.07 -15.17 5.47
N ARG A 43 25.23 -15.23 6.15
CA ARG A 43 25.54 -16.23 7.20
C ARG A 43 26.03 -15.55 8.47
N GLY A 44 25.80 -16.22 9.60
CA GLY A 44 26.35 -15.83 10.91
C GLY A 44 25.29 -15.36 11.91
N PRO A 45 25.71 -15.05 13.15
CA PRO A 45 24.80 -14.75 14.26
C PRO A 45 24.01 -13.45 14.10
N HIS A 46 24.43 -12.55 13.20
CA HIS A 46 23.82 -11.24 13.00
C HIS A 46 23.01 -11.14 11.70
N THR A 47 22.68 -12.27 11.06
CA THR A 47 21.98 -12.30 9.76
C THR A 47 20.71 -11.44 9.72
N ALA A 48 19.95 -11.37 10.81
CA ALA A 48 18.72 -10.57 10.90
C ALA A 48 18.95 -9.04 10.82
N ASN A 49 20.15 -8.56 11.15
CA ASN A 49 20.50 -7.14 11.17
C ASN A 49 21.40 -6.74 9.98
N THR A 50 21.64 -7.67 9.06
CA THR A 50 22.48 -7.45 7.89
C THR A 50 21.61 -7.11 6.68
N LYS A 51 22.01 -6.10 5.91
CA LYS A 51 21.36 -5.76 4.62
C LYS A 51 21.75 -6.83 3.59
N ALA A 52 20.78 -7.51 2.99
CA ALA A 52 21.01 -8.51 1.95
C ALA A 52 21.15 -7.87 0.57
N LEU A 53 20.29 -6.91 0.25
CA LEU A 53 20.34 -6.15 -1.00
C LEU A 53 19.98 -4.69 -0.71
N ALA A 54 20.80 -3.74 -1.17
CA ALA A 54 20.52 -2.31 -1.01
C ALA A 54 20.80 -1.57 -2.32
N VAL A 55 19.83 -0.79 -2.77
CA VAL A 55 19.99 0.20 -3.83
C VAL A 55 20.13 1.56 -3.15
N SER A 56 21.34 2.09 -3.12
CA SER A 56 21.62 3.41 -2.56
C SER A 56 21.61 4.49 -3.63
N THR A 57 21.13 5.65 -3.25
CA THR A 57 21.16 6.89 -4.03
C THR A 57 22.10 7.87 -3.34
N PHE A 58 22.78 8.70 -4.12
CA PHE A 58 23.65 9.74 -3.60
C PHE A 58 23.03 11.09 -3.91
N VAL A 59 22.55 11.79 -2.87
CA VAL A 59 21.86 13.09 -2.98
C VAL A 59 22.45 14.02 -1.92
N ASP A 60 22.85 15.22 -2.31
CA ASP A 60 23.38 16.26 -1.41
C ASP A 60 24.59 15.83 -0.54
N GLY A 61 25.43 14.93 -1.04
CA GLY A 61 26.59 14.43 -0.30
C GLY A 61 26.29 13.28 0.66
N GLU A 62 25.03 12.83 0.74
CA GLU A 62 24.61 11.72 1.60
C GLU A 62 24.19 10.49 0.79
N HIS A 63 24.55 9.31 1.29
CA HIS A 63 23.99 8.05 0.82
C HIS A 63 22.62 7.80 1.45
N ARG A 64 21.60 7.61 0.62
CA ARG A 64 20.24 7.26 1.05
C ARG A 64 19.81 5.96 0.41
N ASP A 65 19.35 5.02 1.21
CA ASP A 65 18.81 3.75 0.70
C ASP A 65 17.47 4.01 0.02
N GLY A 66 17.40 3.79 -1.29
CA GLY A 66 16.16 3.89 -2.07
C GLY A 66 15.28 2.65 -1.90
N PHE A 67 15.91 1.47 -1.95
CA PHE A 67 15.27 0.17 -1.76
C PHE A 67 16.23 -0.76 -1.00
N LEU A 68 15.73 -1.39 0.05
CA LEU A 68 16.50 -2.22 0.95
C LEU A 68 15.76 -3.54 1.21
N ILE A 69 16.47 -4.65 1.13
CA ILE A 69 16.03 -5.96 1.62
C ILE A 69 16.98 -6.38 2.74
N TRP A 70 16.44 -6.60 3.92
CA TRP A 70 17.14 -7.16 5.07
C TRP A 70 17.39 -8.66 4.90
N GLY A 71 18.40 -9.20 5.58
CA GLY A 71 18.75 -10.63 5.56
C GLY A 71 17.68 -11.56 6.12
N ASP A 72 16.70 -11.02 6.83
CA ASP A 72 15.50 -11.72 7.30
C ASP A 72 14.29 -11.61 6.35
N GLY A 73 14.46 -10.97 5.19
CA GLY A 73 13.44 -10.84 4.14
C GLY A 73 12.54 -9.61 4.25
N ARG A 74 12.76 -8.71 5.22
CA ARG A 74 12.01 -7.45 5.30
C ARG A 74 12.44 -6.50 4.18
N GLY A 75 11.48 -5.96 3.44
CA GLY A 75 11.69 -4.94 2.41
C GLY A 75 11.36 -3.53 2.92
N GLU A 76 12.24 -2.57 2.68
CA GLU A 76 12.02 -1.15 2.96
C GLU A 76 12.21 -0.34 1.68
N ALA A 77 11.26 0.54 1.39
CA ALA A 77 11.32 1.45 0.26
C ALA A 77 11.10 2.88 0.77
N PHE A 78 12.00 3.79 0.39
CA PHE A 78 11.89 5.20 0.78
C PHE A 78 10.86 5.97 -0.06
N ARG A 79 10.47 5.41 -1.21
CA ARG A 79 9.43 5.93 -2.10
C ARG A 79 8.22 5.00 -2.11
N PRO A 80 7.02 5.49 -2.45
CA PRO A 80 5.85 4.64 -2.63
C PRO A 80 6.15 3.50 -3.60
N PHE A 81 5.91 2.27 -3.17
CA PHE A 81 6.13 1.07 -3.97
C PHE A 81 4.80 0.67 -4.63
N THR A 82 4.73 0.74 -5.95
CA THR A 82 3.51 0.43 -6.71
C THR A 82 3.62 -0.94 -7.35
N PHE A 83 2.61 -1.78 -7.12
CA PHE A 83 2.44 -3.05 -7.81
C PHE A 83 1.37 -2.89 -8.88
N HIS A 84 1.71 -3.22 -10.13
CA HIS A 84 0.75 -3.24 -11.24
C HIS A 84 0.06 -4.59 -11.42
N ALA A 85 0.50 -5.62 -10.67
CA ALA A 85 -0.06 -6.96 -10.69
C ALA A 85 -0.86 -7.25 -9.41
N PRO A 86 -1.84 -8.17 -9.46
CA PRO A 86 -2.50 -8.67 -8.26
C PRO A 86 -1.49 -9.28 -7.29
N ILE A 87 -1.68 -9.01 -5.99
CA ILE A 87 -0.84 -9.54 -4.92
C ILE A 87 -1.64 -10.58 -4.15
N THR A 88 -1.11 -11.79 -4.03
CA THR A 88 -1.64 -12.83 -3.13
C THR A 88 -0.80 -12.85 -1.87
N VAL A 89 -1.43 -12.65 -0.72
CA VAL A 89 -0.79 -12.64 0.59
C VAL A 89 -1.62 -13.46 1.57
N GLN A 90 -0.97 -14.01 2.59
CA GLN A 90 -1.68 -14.67 3.68
C GLN A 90 -2.41 -13.64 4.54
N GLU A 91 -1.68 -12.59 4.98
CA GLU A 91 -2.20 -11.54 5.85
C GLU A 91 -1.50 -10.21 5.58
N ILE A 92 -2.21 -9.09 5.82
CA ILE A 92 -1.70 -7.73 5.68
C ILE A 92 -1.77 -7.04 7.04
N TYR A 93 -0.61 -6.62 7.56
CA TYR A 93 -0.50 -5.86 8.80
C TYR A 93 -0.26 -4.39 8.49
N ALA A 94 -1.20 -3.52 8.83
CA ALA A 94 -1.03 -2.07 8.72
C ALA A 94 -0.62 -1.49 10.07
N LYS A 95 0.69 -1.21 10.24
CA LYS A 95 1.24 -0.62 11.48
C LYS A 95 1.64 0.83 11.21
N GLY A 96 1.05 1.77 11.96
CA GLY A 96 1.38 3.20 11.87
C GLY A 96 0.67 4.02 12.95
N ASP A 97 1.29 5.13 13.36
CA ASP A 97 0.80 5.98 14.47
C ASP A 97 -0.56 6.65 14.19
N SER A 98 -0.95 6.75 12.91
CA SER A 98 -2.21 7.32 12.46
C SER A 98 -3.37 6.30 12.38
N THR A 99 -3.08 5.01 12.55
CA THR A 99 -4.07 3.92 12.46
C THR A 99 -4.74 3.71 13.83
N LYS A 100 -5.61 4.64 14.25
CA LYS A 100 -6.39 4.48 15.49
C LYS A 100 -7.60 3.59 15.23
N TRP A 101 -7.67 2.48 15.95
CA TRP A 101 -8.83 1.59 15.94
C TRP A 101 -10.07 2.31 16.53
N PRO A 102 -11.28 2.13 15.95
CA PRO A 102 -12.42 3.00 16.22
C PRO A 102 -13.16 2.77 17.55
N ASP A 103 -12.62 2.03 18.52
CA ASP A 103 -13.27 1.75 19.83
C ASP A 103 -13.79 2.99 20.59
N TYR A 104 -13.28 4.17 20.25
CA TYR A 104 -13.77 5.44 20.77
C TYR A 104 -15.26 5.72 20.48
N VAL A 105 -15.88 5.02 19.52
CA VAL A 105 -17.33 5.13 19.23
C VAL A 105 -18.18 4.73 20.44
N PHE A 106 -17.69 3.82 21.28
CA PHE A 106 -18.37 3.38 22.51
C PHE A 106 -18.10 4.28 23.71
N SER A 107 -17.30 5.35 23.56
CA SER A 107 -17.04 6.31 24.62
C SER A 107 -18.32 7.09 24.97
N PRO A 108 -18.57 7.42 26.24
CA PRO A 108 -19.70 8.28 26.63
C PRO A 108 -19.62 9.69 26.01
N ASP A 109 -18.43 10.15 25.64
CA ASP A 109 -18.22 11.45 25.00
C ASP A 109 -18.46 11.41 23.47
N TYR A 110 -18.70 10.21 22.91
CA TYR A 110 -18.92 10.06 21.47
C TYR A 110 -20.28 10.62 21.06
N ARG A 111 -20.25 11.63 20.19
CA ARG A 111 -21.47 12.22 19.63
C ARG A 111 -21.94 11.41 18.44
N LEU A 112 -22.85 10.47 18.69
CA LEU A 112 -23.56 9.75 17.64
C LEU A 112 -24.49 10.71 16.88
N LEU A 113 -24.44 10.67 15.56
CA LEU A 113 -25.25 11.54 14.71
C LEU A 113 -26.74 11.14 14.82
N PRO A 114 -27.70 12.07 14.95
CA PRO A 114 -29.11 11.71 14.87
C PRO A 114 -29.46 11.11 13.51
N LEU A 115 -30.36 10.12 13.46
CA LEU A 115 -30.76 9.47 12.20
C LEU A 115 -31.37 10.44 11.18
N SER A 116 -32.06 11.48 11.63
CA SER A 116 -32.59 12.55 10.78
C SER A 116 -31.50 13.36 10.08
N GLU A 117 -30.42 13.68 10.79
CA GLU A 117 -29.27 14.37 10.23
C GLU A 117 -28.47 13.46 9.29
N LEU A 118 -28.34 12.18 9.66
CA LEU A 118 -27.70 11.18 8.81
C LEU A 118 -28.48 11.00 7.49
N GLU A 119 -29.80 10.93 7.54
CA GLU A 119 -30.66 10.84 6.36
C GLU A 119 -30.46 12.06 5.45
N ALA A 120 -30.52 13.27 6.01
CA ALA A 120 -30.29 14.50 5.26
C ALA A 120 -28.91 14.50 4.58
N TYR A 121 -27.87 14.02 5.29
CA TYR A 121 -26.53 13.90 4.73
C TYR A 121 -26.46 12.91 3.56
N VAL A 122 -27.04 11.71 3.72
CA VAL A 122 -27.02 10.68 2.68
C VAL A 122 -27.78 11.14 1.44
N GLN A 123 -28.92 11.83 1.61
CA GLN A 123 -29.67 12.41 0.50
C GLN A 123 -28.86 13.49 -0.25
N ALA A 124 -28.14 14.34 0.48
CA ALA A 124 -27.34 15.41 -0.12
C ALA A 124 -26.05 14.91 -0.82
N HIS A 125 -25.35 13.96 -0.19
CA HIS A 125 -23.98 13.58 -0.58
C HIS A 125 -23.86 12.20 -1.26
N ARG A 126 -24.89 11.36 -1.17
CA ARG A 126 -24.93 9.97 -1.71
C ARG A 126 -23.81 9.05 -1.22
N HIS A 127 -23.19 9.36 -0.09
CA HIS A 127 -22.24 8.50 0.62
C HIS A 127 -22.36 8.73 2.13
N LEU A 128 -21.80 7.82 2.92
CA LEU A 128 -21.81 7.95 4.38
C LEU A 128 -20.76 8.96 4.86
N PRO A 129 -21.01 9.68 5.97
CA PRO A 129 -20.01 10.59 6.54
C PRO A 129 -18.70 9.87 6.84
N GLY A 130 -17.57 10.41 6.36
CA GLY A 130 -16.24 9.85 6.62
C GLY A 130 -15.80 8.73 5.66
N LEU A 131 -16.62 8.37 4.68
CA LEU A 131 -16.18 7.56 3.53
C LEU A 131 -15.97 8.46 2.30
N PRO A 132 -14.95 8.20 1.46
CA PRO A 132 -14.73 8.99 0.26
C PRO A 132 -15.84 8.74 -0.78
N PRO A 133 -16.18 9.74 -1.61
CA PRO A 133 -17.12 9.55 -2.70
C PRO A 133 -16.52 8.67 -3.81
N ALA A 134 -17.38 7.99 -4.57
CA ALA A 134 -16.96 7.09 -5.65
C ALA A 134 -15.98 7.75 -6.66
N VAL A 135 -16.26 9.00 -7.04
CA VAL A 135 -15.40 9.79 -7.97
C VAL A 135 -13.97 9.93 -7.44
N LYS A 136 -13.80 10.09 -6.13
CA LYS A 136 -12.47 10.22 -5.51
C LYS A 136 -11.73 8.88 -5.52
N ILE A 137 -12.43 7.77 -5.27
CA ILE A 137 -11.87 6.42 -5.34
C ILE A 137 -11.42 6.07 -6.76
N GLU A 138 -12.20 6.47 -7.77
CA GLU A 138 -11.85 6.26 -9.18
C GLU A 138 -10.58 7.02 -9.60
N GLN A 139 -10.36 8.22 -9.04
CA GLN A 139 -9.21 9.07 -9.39
C GLN A 139 -7.95 8.74 -8.58
N GLU A 140 -8.09 8.56 -7.27
CA GLU A 140 -6.96 8.46 -6.33
C GLU A 140 -6.67 7.02 -5.90
N GLY A 141 -7.55 6.07 -6.24
CA GLY A 141 -7.51 4.70 -5.75
C GLY A 141 -8.14 4.53 -4.36
N LEU A 142 -8.30 3.29 -3.94
CA LEU A 142 -8.93 2.94 -2.66
C LEU A 142 -7.87 2.77 -1.56
N PRO A 143 -7.80 3.68 -0.56
CA PRO A 143 -6.93 3.46 0.58
C PRO A 143 -7.51 2.37 1.48
N LEU A 144 -7.02 1.13 1.33
CA LEU A 144 -7.56 -0.06 2.00
C LEU A 144 -7.63 0.10 3.53
N THR A 145 -6.54 0.53 4.17
CA THR A 145 -6.48 0.68 5.63
C THR A 145 -7.47 1.72 6.13
N GLN A 146 -7.51 2.91 5.51
CA GLN A 146 -8.40 4.00 5.96
C GLN A 146 -9.87 3.64 5.72
N THR A 147 -10.18 3.05 4.57
CA THR A 147 -11.54 2.61 4.25
C THR A 147 -12.00 1.50 5.20
N HIS A 148 -11.11 0.56 5.53
CA HIS A 148 -11.41 -0.50 6.48
C HIS A 148 -11.71 0.05 7.88
N LEU A 149 -10.88 0.97 8.39
CA LEU A 149 -11.15 1.64 9.67
C LEU A 149 -12.47 2.43 9.65
N ALA A 150 -12.74 3.15 8.57
CA ALA A 150 -14.00 3.87 8.42
C ALA A 150 -15.20 2.92 8.39
N LEU A 151 -15.07 1.76 7.74
CA LEU A 151 -16.10 0.72 7.73
C LEU A 151 -16.35 0.16 9.14
N VAL A 152 -15.31 -0.19 9.89
CA VAL A 152 -15.44 -0.68 11.27
C VAL A 152 -16.15 0.36 12.15
N ARG A 153 -15.74 1.64 12.05
CA ARG A 153 -16.43 2.74 12.75
C ARG A 153 -17.93 2.78 12.42
N LYS A 154 -18.30 2.61 11.15
CA LYS A 154 -19.71 2.59 10.74
C LYS A 154 -20.46 1.37 11.25
N VAL A 155 -19.82 0.21 11.33
CA VAL A 155 -20.43 -0.98 11.96
C VAL A 155 -20.71 -0.74 13.44
N GLU A 156 -19.79 -0.09 14.17
CA GLU A 156 -20.00 0.27 15.58
C GLU A 156 -21.12 1.29 15.76
N GLU A 157 -21.13 2.36 14.94
CA GLU A 157 -22.24 3.34 14.93
C GLU A 157 -23.60 2.68 14.62
N LEU A 158 -23.64 1.78 13.64
CA LEU A 158 -24.83 1.00 13.30
C LEU A 158 -25.29 0.13 14.47
N THR A 159 -24.36 -0.48 15.20
CA THR A 159 -24.68 -1.27 16.39
C THR A 159 -25.35 -0.41 17.46
N LEU A 160 -24.87 0.82 17.69
CA LEU A 160 -25.51 1.77 18.61
C LEU A 160 -26.94 2.14 18.17
N TYR A 161 -27.16 2.40 16.88
CA TYR A 161 -28.51 2.66 16.37
C TYR A 161 -29.43 1.46 16.55
N VAL A 162 -28.95 0.24 16.30
CA VAL A 162 -29.73 -1.00 16.48
C VAL A 162 -30.10 -1.21 17.95
N ILE A 163 -29.18 -0.97 18.88
CA ILE A 163 -29.46 -1.04 20.33
C ILE A 163 -30.52 0.00 20.71
N ALA A 164 -30.42 1.23 20.20
CA ALA A 164 -31.41 2.29 20.45
C ALA A 164 -32.79 1.91 19.89
N LEU A 165 -32.84 1.36 18.67
CA LEU A 165 -34.07 0.91 18.02
C LEU A 165 -34.72 -0.23 18.80
N GLN A 166 -33.94 -1.22 19.25
CA GLN A 166 -34.45 -2.33 20.05
C GLN A 166 -35.11 -1.84 21.34
N LYS A 167 -34.49 -0.88 22.05
CA LYS A 167 -35.07 -0.25 23.25
C LYS A 167 -36.40 0.45 22.95
N GLN A 168 -36.51 1.14 21.81
CA GLN A 168 -37.76 1.78 21.40
C GLN A 168 -38.85 0.74 21.11
N VAL A 169 -38.52 -0.34 20.40
CA VAL A 169 -39.46 -1.43 20.10
C VAL A 169 -39.97 -2.08 21.39
N ASP A 170 -39.09 -2.34 22.36
CA ASP A 170 -39.49 -2.95 23.63
C ASP A 170 -40.37 -2.00 24.47
N SER A 171 -40.06 -0.70 24.45
CA SER A 171 -40.92 0.31 25.09
C SER A 171 -42.32 0.36 24.46
N LEU A 172 -42.40 0.35 23.13
CA LEU A 172 -43.68 0.33 22.40
C LEU A 172 -44.47 -0.95 22.68
N ARG A 173 -43.81 -2.11 22.72
CA ARG A 173 -44.45 -3.39 23.07
C ARG A 173 -45.02 -3.37 24.50
N ALA A 174 -44.27 -2.84 25.46
CA ALA A 174 -44.74 -2.71 26.84
C ALA A 174 -45.96 -1.79 26.94
N GLN A 175 -45.98 -0.66 26.21
CA GLN A 175 -47.13 0.24 26.16
C GLN A 175 -48.37 -0.43 25.54
N LEU A 176 -48.20 -1.19 24.45
CA LEU A 176 -49.28 -1.94 23.82
C LEU A 176 -49.88 -2.99 24.76
N GLN A 177 -49.03 -3.75 25.46
CA GLN A 177 -49.48 -4.74 26.46
C GLN A 177 -50.23 -4.07 27.63
N ALA A 178 -49.75 -2.93 28.13
CA ALA A 178 -50.42 -2.18 29.18
C ALA A 178 -51.78 -1.61 28.73
N SER A 179 -51.88 -1.18 27.45
CA SER A 179 -53.13 -0.66 26.88
C SER A 179 -54.17 -1.75 26.60
N SER A 180 -53.74 -2.98 26.33
CA SER A 180 -54.61 -4.15 26.11
C SER A 180 -55.20 -4.74 27.39
N CYS A 181 -54.68 -4.36 28.57
CA CYS A 181 -55.15 -4.85 29.88
C CYS A 181 -56.19 -3.92 30.53
N LYS A 182 -56.70 -2.93 29.79
CA LYS A 182 -57.82 -2.05 30.15
C LYS A 182 -59.02 -2.37 29.29
#